data_AF-U2LBR2-F1
#
_entry.id   AF-U2LBR2-F1
#
_cell.length_a   1.000
_cell.length_b   1.000
_cell.length_c   1.000
_cell.angle_alpha   90.00
_cell.angle_beta   90.00
_cell.angle_gamma   90.00
#
_symmetry.space_group_name_H-M   'P 1'
#
loop_
_entity.id
_entity.type
_entity.pdbx_description
1 polymer ?
#
loop_
_entity_poly.entity_id
_entity_poly.type
_entity_poly.pdbx_seq_one_letter_code
_entity_poly.pdbx_strand_id
1 'polypeptide(L)' 'MIEDNDLYIATTALTLRIPVVTENVKHLSRIEGLELRNWIKR' A
#
# COMPACT_ATOMS: atom_id res chain seq x y z
N MET A 1 -12.25 -0.67 7.53
CA MET A 1 -11.85 0.76 7.42
C MET A 1 -10.37 0.76 7.03
N ILE A 2 -9.82 1.80 6.38
CA ILE A 2 -8.35 1.90 6.28
C ILE A 2 -7.88 2.43 7.64
N GLU A 3 -6.84 1.86 8.23
CA GLU A 3 -6.36 2.24 9.56
C GLU A 3 -5.29 3.33 9.48
N ASP A 4 -5.08 4.10 10.55
CA ASP A 4 -4.15 5.24 10.53
C ASP A 4 -2.71 4.80 10.19
N ASN A 5 -2.32 3.60 10.62
CA ASN A 5 -1.03 3.00 10.25
C ASN A 5 -0.91 2.70 8.75
N ASP A 6 -1.98 2.22 8.11
CA ASP A 6 -2.02 2.03 6.65
C ASP A 6 -1.86 3.38 5.94
N LEU A 7 -2.52 4.43 6.46
CA LEU A 7 -2.42 5.79 5.92
C LEU A 7 -1.00 6.36 6.05
N TYR A 8 -0.31 6.15 7.19
CA TYR A 8 1.09 6.58 7.34
C TYR A 8 2.04 5.83 6.39
N ILE A 9 1.86 4.53 6.20
CA ILE A 9 2.64 3.73 5.24
C ILE A 9 2.38 4.22 3.80
N ALA A 10 1.11 4.36 3.42
CA ALA A 10 0.71 4.74 2.07
C ALA A 10 1.11 6.18 1.72
N THR A 11 0.93 7.14 2.62
CA THR A 11 1.37 8.54 2.40
C THR A 11 2.88 8.63 2.27
N THR A 12 3.65 7.93 3.12
CA THR A 12 5.12 7.85 2.99
C THR A 12 5.53 7.30 1.62
N ALA A 13 4.89 6.21 1.18
CA ALA A 13 5.17 5.58 -0.11
C ALA A 13 4.81 6.47 -1.31
N LEU A 14 3.67 7.17 -1.26
CA LEU A 14 3.24 8.16 -2.27
C LEU A 14 4.20 9.34 -2.35
N THR A 15 4.59 9.92 -1.21
CA THR A 15 5.54 11.04 -1.14
C THR A 15 6.91 10.67 -1.72
N LEU A 16 7.40 9.46 -1.45
CA LEU A 16 8.69 8.96 -1.94
C LEU A 16 8.61 8.31 -3.34
N ARG A 17 7.40 8.10 -3.88
CA ARG A 17 7.12 7.40 -5.15
C ARG A 17 7.73 5.98 -5.20
N ILE A 18 7.52 5.21 -4.13
CA ILE A 18 7.98 3.82 -4.00
C ILE A 18 6.79 2.85 -3.82
N PRO A 19 6.91 1.58 -4.27
CA PRO A 19 5.87 0.58 -4.06
C PRO A 19 5.78 0.10 -2.61
N VAL A 20 4.56 -0.15 -2.13
CA VAL A 20 4.32 -0.87 -0.88
C VAL A 20 4.24 -2.38 -1.16
N VAL A 21 5.01 -3.16 -0.41
CA VAL A 21 4.96 -4.62 -0.45
C VAL A 21 3.92 -5.11 0.56
N THR A 22 2.92 -5.87 0.12
CA THR A 22 1.83 -6.36 1.01
C THR A 22 1.08 -7.58 0.47
N GLU A 23 0.55 -8.41 1.36
CA GLU A 23 -0.54 -9.37 1.07
C GLU A 23 -1.92 -8.69 1.05
N ASN A 24 -2.09 -7.61 1.82
CA ASN A 24 -3.36 -6.88 1.98
C ASN A 24 -3.68 -5.98 0.76
N VAL A 25 -3.39 -6.46 -0.45
CA VAL A 25 -3.49 -5.71 -1.71
C VAL A 25 -4.90 -5.10 -1.86
N LYS A 26 -5.96 -5.89 -1.67
CA LYS A 26 -7.37 -5.45 -1.79
C LYS A 26 -7.76 -4.34 -0.81
N HIS A 27 -7.04 -4.18 0.28
CA HIS A 27 -7.28 -3.16 1.30
C HIS A 27 -6.57 -1.85 0.93
N LEU A 28 -5.28 -1.92 0.61
CA LEU A 28 -4.49 -0.75 0.21
C LEU A 28 -4.78 -0.27 -1.22
N SER A 29 -5.29 -1.12 -2.13
CA SER A 29 -5.66 -0.75 -3.51
C SER A 29 -6.86 0.21 -3.60
N ARG A 30 -7.37 0.64 -2.44
CA ARG A 30 -8.38 1.70 -2.28
C ARG A 30 -7.75 3.10 -2.23
N ILE A 31 -6.43 3.19 -2.12
CA ILE A 31 -5.67 4.44 -2.07
C ILE A 31 -5.17 4.74 -3.49
N GLU A 32 -5.63 5.85 -4.05
CA GLU A 32 -5.32 6.24 -5.42
C GLU A 32 -3.81 6.54 -5.61
N GLY A 33 -3.25 6.11 -6.74
CA GLY A 33 -1.85 6.32 -7.10
C GLY A 33 -0.83 5.45 -6.35
N LEU A 34 -1.24 4.61 -5.39
CA LEU A 34 -0.34 3.77 -4.60
C LEU A 34 0.09 2.52 -5.39
N GLU A 35 1.38 2.41 -5.75
CA GLU A 35 1.92 1.19 -6.35
C GLU A 35 1.99 0.07 -5.29
N LEU A 36 1.41 -1.09 -5.59
CA LEU A 36 1.39 -2.25 -4.70
C LEU A 36 2.07 -3.46 -5.34
N ARG A 37 2.81 -4.22 -4.52
CA ARG A 37 3.41 -5.49 -4.94
C ARG A 37 3.12 -6.57 -3.89
N ASN A 38 2.50 -7.67 -4.31
CA ASN A 38 2.53 -8.91 -3.53
C ASN A 38 3.77 -9.71 -3.92
N TRP A 39 4.56 -10.13 -2.94
CA TRP A 39 5.76 -10.96 -3.14
C TRP A 39 5.53 -12.44 -2.80
N ILE A 40 4.40 -12.78 -2.17
CA ILE A 40 4.04 -14.18 -1.93
C ILE A 40 3.55 -14.79 -3.24
N LYS A 41 4.37 -15.66 -3.81
CA LYS A 41 3.93 -16.59 -4.85
C LYS A 41 3.27 -17.80 -4.18
N ARG A 42 2.03 -18.06 -4.58
CA ARG A 42 1.28 -19.30 -4.35
C ARG A 42 0.73 -19.80 -5.68
#